data_AF-A0A0S4XK82-F1
#
_entry.id   AF-A0A0S4XK82-F1
#
_cell.length_a   1.000
_cell.length_b   1.000
_cell.length_c   1.000
_cell.angle_alpha   90.00
_cell.angle_beta   90.00
_cell.angle_gamma   90.00
#
_symmetry.space_group_name_H-M   'P 1'
#
loop_
_entity.id
_entity.type
_entity.pdbx_description
1 polymer ?
#
loop_
_entity_poly.entity_id
_entity_poly.type
_entity_poly.pdbx_seq_one_letter_code
_entity_poly.pdbx_strand_id
1 'polypeptide(L)'
;MRVVHEASALADALALTREEARRAFGNPEVYIEKFLTHPRHVEIQVLADRYGHAVWLGSRDCSLQRRHLSLIHISEPTRPRLISYAVFCLKKKKKHHIS
;
A
#
# COMPACT_ATOMS: atom_id res chain seq x y z
N MET A 1 9.06 8.50 2.63
CA MET A 1 8.35 9.06 1.45
C MET A 1 8.50 10.57 1.45
N ARG A 2 8.43 11.22 0.29
CA ARG A 2 8.52 12.67 0.16
C ARG A 2 7.60 13.15 -0.97
N VAL A 3 6.90 14.25 -0.75
CA VAL A 3 6.03 14.87 -1.75
C VAL A 3 6.82 15.96 -2.48
N VAL A 4 6.75 15.98 -3.80
CA VAL A 4 7.44 16.94 -4.66
C VAL A 4 6.38 17.66 -5.51
N HIS A 5 6.30 18.98 -5.37
CA HIS A 5 5.32 19.80 -6.10
C HIS A 5 5.88 20.45 -7.36
N GLU A 6 7.20 20.57 -7.47
CA GLU A 6 7.88 21.24 -8.59
C GLU A 6 9.04 20.38 -9.11
N ALA A 7 9.30 20.45 -10.43
CA ALA A 7 10.34 19.65 -11.07
C ALA A 7 11.76 19.99 -10.57
N SER A 8 12.00 21.25 -10.22
CA SER A 8 13.27 21.74 -9.66
C SER A 8 13.67 20.99 -8.37
N ALA A 9 12.70 20.67 -7.51
CA ALA A 9 12.92 20.01 -6.23
C ALA A 9 13.10 18.48 -6.33
N LEU A 10 12.88 17.90 -7.52
CA LEU A 10 12.85 16.44 -7.69
C LEU A 10 14.21 15.77 -7.47
N ALA A 11 15.29 16.36 -8.01
CA ALA A 11 16.63 15.79 -7.94
C ALA A 11 17.10 15.65 -6.48
N ASP A 12 16.94 16.72 -5.69
CA ASP A 12 17.30 16.74 -4.27
C ASP A 12 16.43 15.78 -3.46
N ALA A 13 15.11 15.78 -3.73
CA ALA A 13 14.18 14.88 -3.05
C ALA A 13 14.52 13.41 -3.28
N LEU A 14 14.88 13.03 -4.53
CA LEU A 14 15.30 11.68 -4.89
C LEU A 14 16.60 11.30 -4.18
N ALA A 15 17.64 12.15 -4.24
CA ALA A 15 18.92 11.87 -3.61
C ALA A 15 18.76 11.61 -2.10
N LEU A 16 18.01 12.47 -1.41
CA LEU A 16 17.75 12.34 0.02
C LEU A 16 16.93 11.09 0.35
N THR A 17 15.83 10.83 -0.37
CA THR A 17 14.96 9.67 -0.10
C THR A 17 15.66 8.34 -0.37
N ARG A 18 16.53 8.26 -1.38
CA ARG A 18 17.35 7.07 -1.64
C ARG A 18 18.31 6.77 -0.49
N GLU A 19 18.96 7.80 0.05
CA GLU A 19 19.88 7.64 1.16
C GLU A 19 19.15 7.25 2.46
N GLU A 20 17.98 7.84 2.73
CA GLU A 20 17.09 7.43 3.82
C GLU A 20 16.68 5.95 3.68
N ALA A 21 16.27 5.53 2.47
CA ALA A 21 15.86 4.15 2.20
C ALA A 21 17.03 3.16 2.38
N ARG A 22 18.22 3.52 1.90
CA ARG A 22 19.45 2.74 2.08
C ARG A 22 19.77 2.54 3.56
N ARG A 23 19.69 3.60 4.37
CA ARG A 23 19.99 3.53 5.81
C ARG A 23 18.95 2.77 6.60
N ALA A 24 17.67 2.94 6.29
CA ALA A 24 16.57 2.33 7.05
C ALA A 24 16.27 0.87 6.64
N PHE A 25 16.42 0.54 5.35
CA PHE A 25 15.98 -0.74 4.77
C PHE A 25 17.10 -1.51 4.04
N GLY A 26 18.29 -0.93 3.88
CA GLY A 26 19.39 -1.56 3.14
C GLY A 26 19.24 -1.55 1.61
N ASN A 27 18.12 -1.04 1.07
CA ASN A 27 17.85 -0.95 -0.36
C ASN A 27 17.53 0.51 -0.76
N PRO A 28 18.32 1.13 -1.67
CA PRO A 28 18.09 2.49 -2.14
C PRO A 28 17.07 2.62 -3.28
N GLU A 29 16.39 1.56 -3.69
CA GLU A 29 15.38 1.62 -4.75
C GLU A 29 14.19 2.49 -4.35
N VAL A 30 13.80 3.38 -5.27
CA VAL A 30 12.67 4.29 -5.12
C VAL A 30 11.89 4.31 -6.43
N TYR A 31 10.57 4.50 -6.33
CA TYR A 31 9.70 4.76 -7.47
C TYR A 31 8.89 6.05 -7.22
N ILE A 32 8.31 6.58 -8.28
CA ILE A 32 7.49 7.80 -8.22
C ILE A 32 6.06 7.42 -8.57
N GLU A 33 5.11 8.00 -7.84
CA GLU A 33 3.68 7.86 -8.11
C GLU A 33 3.00 9.23 -8.07
N LYS A 34 1.81 9.31 -8.65
CA LYS A 34 1.00 10.52 -8.62
C LYS A 34 0.48 10.76 -7.20
N PHE A 35 0.79 11.91 -6.63
CA PHE A 35 0.28 12.29 -5.31
C PHE A 35 -1.20 12.66 -5.37
N LEU A 36 -2.01 12.03 -4.50
CA LEU A 36 -3.43 12.34 -4.31
C LEU A 36 -3.56 13.21 -3.06
N THR A 37 -4.26 14.35 -3.15
CA THR A 37 -4.35 15.34 -2.06
C THR A 37 -5.37 14.98 -0.98
N HIS A 38 -6.50 14.40 -1.38
CA HIS A 38 -7.56 13.98 -0.45
C HIS A 38 -7.90 12.48 -0.62
N PRO A 39 -6.93 11.57 -0.43
CA PRO A 39 -7.18 10.14 -0.59
C PRO A 39 -7.93 9.59 0.63
N ARG A 40 -8.76 8.58 0.39
CA ARG A 40 -9.17 7.64 1.45
C ARG A 40 -8.15 6.51 1.50
N HIS A 41 -7.65 6.19 2.69
CA HIS A 41 -6.78 5.03 2.89
C HIS A 41 -7.65 3.86 3.35
N VAL A 42 -7.88 2.88 2.47
CA VAL A 42 -8.69 1.69 2.78
C VAL A 42 -7.83 0.44 2.64
N GLU A 43 -7.77 -0.34 3.71
CA GLU A 43 -7.10 -1.63 3.75
C GLU A 43 -8.11 -2.78 3.74
N ILE A 44 -7.75 -3.91 3.11
CA ILE A 44 -8.59 -5.11 3.06
C ILE A 44 -7.80 -6.26 3.68
N GLN A 45 -8.39 -6.89 4.69
CA GLN A 45 -7.78 -8.06 5.31
C GLN A 45 -8.11 -9.30 4.48
N VAL A 46 -7.07 -10.05 4.10
CA VAL A 46 -7.19 -11.33 3.38
C VAL A 46 -6.46 -12.43 4.13
N LEU A 47 -6.97 -13.65 4.07
CA LEU A 47 -6.35 -14.87 4.58
C LEU A 47 -6.41 -15.93 3.48
N ALA A 48 -5.31 -16.64 3.24
CA ALA A 48 -5.27 -17.70 2.23
C ALA A 48 -4.39 -18.87 2.66
N ASP A 49 -4.77 -20.07 2.27
CA ASP A 49 -4.05 -21.30 2.58
C ASP A 49 -3.23 -21.83 1.40
N ARG A 50 -2.66 -23.04 1.55
CA ARG A 50 -1.88 -23.74 0.53
C ARG A 50 -2.72 -24.52 -0.48
N TYR A 51 -4.01 -24.73 -0.20
CA TYR A 51 -4.93 -25.49 -1.05
C TYR A 51 -5.65 -24.58 -2.07
N GLY A 52 -5.35 -23.28 -2.05
CA GLY A 52 -5.89 -22.30 -3.00
C GLY A 52 -7.13 -21.58 -2.49
N HIS A 53 -7.52 -21.80 -1.23
CA HIS A 53 -8.61 -21.08 -0.60
C HIS A 53 -8.13 -19.69 -0.15
N ALA A 54 -8.99 -18.69 -0.32
CA ALA A 54 -8.75 -17.33 0.13
C ALA A 54 -10.07 -16.70 0.58
N VAL A 55 -10.05 -16.05 1.74
CA VAL A 55 -11.17 -15.31 2.33
C VAL A 55 -10.74 -13.87 2.61
N TRP A 56 -11.73 -12.96 2.65
CA TRP A 56 -11.53 -11.61 3.14
C TRP A 56 -12.26 -11.44 4.48
N LEU A 57 -11.73 -10.60 5.36
CA LEU A 57 -12.27 -10.39 6.72
C LEU A 57 -12.86 -8.97 6.90
N GLY A 58 -13.16 -8.30 5.78
CA GLY A 58 -13.68 -6.94 5.75
C GLY A 58 -12.65 -5.89 5.36
N SER A 59 -13.04 -4.62 5.48
CA SER A 59 -12.20 -3.46 5.16
C SER A 59 -12.03 -2.54 6.36
N ARG A 60 -10.88 -1.88 6.43
CA ARG A 60 -10.57 -0.84 7.43
C ARG A 60 -10.35 0.49 6.74
N ASP A 61 -11.02 1.53 7.22
CA ASP A 61 -10.67 2.90 6.87
C ASP A 61 -9.57 3.39 7.83
N CYS A 62 -8.42 3.73 7.24
CA CYS A 62 -7.22 4.22 7.90
C CYS A 62 -6.91 5.67 7.50
N SER A 63 -7.90 6.42 7.01
CA SER A 63 -7.69 7.74 6.39
C SER A 63 -7.26 8.82 7.40
N LEU A 64 -7.52 8.60 8.70
CA LEU A 64 -7.06 9.49 9.76
C LEU A 64 -5.58 9.26 10.04
N GLN A 65 -4.74 10.06 9.36
CA GLN A 65 -3.28 9.95 9.39
C GLN A 65 -2.62 11.28 9.77
N ARG A 66 -1.48 11.21 10.45
CA ARG A 66 -0.57 12.36 10.65
C ARG A 66 0.82 11.98 10.17
N ARG A 67 1.37 12.76 9.24
CA ARG A 67 2.68 12.48 8.61
C ARG A 67 2.78 11.04 8.06
N HIS A 68 1.73 10.57 7.40
CA HIS A 68 1.63 9.23 6.79
C HIS A 68 1.64 8.05 7.78
N LEU A 69 1.37 8.33 9.06
CA LEU A 69 1.17 7.32 10.08
C LEU A 69 -0.32 7.26 10.42
N SER A 70 -0.92 6.08 10.32
CA SER A 70 -2.31 5.82 10.71
C SER A 70 -2.47 6.04 12.21
N LEU A 71 -3.44 6.86 12.60
CA LEU A 71 -3.74 7.17 14.00
C LEU A 71 -4.98 6.41 14.49
N ILE A 72 -6.02 6.38 13.66
CA ILE A 72 -7.30 5.75 13.98
C ILE A 72 -7.70 4.82 12.83
N HIS A 73 -8.19 3.64 13.19
CA HIS A 73 -8.67 2.63 12.27
C HIS A 73 -10.15 2.35 12.55
N ILE A 74 -10.99 2.45 11.53
CA ILE A 74 -12.42 2.18 11.64
C ILE A 74 -12.75 0.96 10.78
N SER A 75 -13.32 -0.08 11.37
CA SER A 75 -13.85 -1.21 10.62
C SER A 75 -15.16 -0.79 9.95
N GLU A 76 -15.20 -0.86 8.63
CA GLU A 76 -16.40 -0.57 7.86
C GLU A 76 -17.08 -1.87 7.39
N PRO A 77 -18.42 -1.88 7.25
CA PRO A 77 -19.12 -3.00 6.65
C PRO A 77 -18.64 -3.24 5.20
N THR A 78 -18.71 -4.51 4.82
CA THR A 78 -18.22 -5.12 3.57
C THR A 78 -18.51 -4.27 2.31
N ARG A 79 -17.47 -3.81 1.60
CA ARG A 79 -17.57 -3.20 0.25
C ARG A 79 -17.29 -4.23 -0.86
N PRO A 80 -18.30 -4.84 -1.51
CA PRO A 80 -18.12 -6.06 -2.31
C PRO A 80 -17.14 -5.92 -3.49
N ARG A 81 -17.09 -4.75 -4.15
CA ARG A 81 -16.22 -4.51 -5.31
C ARG A 81 -14.73 -4.56 -4.97
N LEU A 82 -14.33 -3.83 -3.93
CA LEU A 82 -12.96 -3.74 -3.42
C LEU A 82 -12.43 -5.12 -3.00
N ILE A 83 -13.29 -5.90 -2.36
CA ILE A 83 -13.00 -7.24 -1.90
C ILE A 83 -12.71 -8.19 -3.04
N SER A 84 -13.53 -8.16 -4.10
CA SER A 84 -13.34 -9.05 -5.26
C SER A 84 -11.96 -8.87 -5.88
N TYR A 85 -11.48 -7.63 -5.93
CA TYR A 85 -10.17 -7.29 -6.48
C TYR A 85 -9.02 -7.79 -5.62
N ALA A 86 -9.09 -7.61 -4.29
CA ALA A 86 -8.06 -8.09 -3.38
C ALA A 86 -7.89 -9.62 -3.44
N VAL A 87 -9.00 -10.36 -3.44
CA VAL A 87 -8.99 -11.83 -3.56
C VAL A 87 -8.48 -12.27 -4.93
N PHE A 88 -8.86 -11.56 -6.01
CA PHE A 88 -8.35 -11.82 -7.36
C PHE A 88 -6.83 -11.66 -7.44
N CYS A 89 -6.29 -10.54 -6.94
CA CYS A 89 -4.86 -10.26 -6.92
C CYS A 89 -4.07 -11.32 -6.15
N LEU A 90 -4.60 -11.76 -5.00
CA LEU A 90 -3.97 -12.80 -4.18
C LEU A 90 -3.91 -14.14 -4.92
N LYS A 91 -5.02 -14.55 -5.55
CA LYS A 91 -5.08 -15.78 -6.36
C LYS A 91 -4.14 -15.73 -7.56
N LYS A 92 -3.96 -14.56 -8.21
CA LYS A 92 -3.00 -14.38 -9.31
C LYS A 92 -1.55 -14.53 -8.84
N LYS A 93 -1.16 -13.95 -7.69
CA LYS A 93 0.21 -14.09 -7.16
C LYS A 93 0.57 -15.54 -6.79
N LYS A 94 -0.35 -16.31 -6.18
CA LYS A 94 -0.06 -17.69 -5.78
C LYS A 94 0.08 -18.68 -6.94
N LYS A 95 -0.39 -18.37 -8.15
CA LYS A 95 -0.21 -19.25 -9.32
C LYS A 95 1.26 -19.47 -9.71
N HIS A 96 2.18 -18.61 -9.26
CA HIS A 96 3.61 -18.70 -9.58
C HIS A 96 4.46 -19.42 -8.50
N HIS A 97 3.87 -19.79 -7.36
CA HIS A 97 4.58 -20.42 -6.23
C HIS A 97 4.13 -21.85 -5.94
N ILE A 98 3.21 -22.39 -6.75
CA ILE A 98 2.77 -23.78 -6.69
C ILE A 98 3.28 -24.43 -7.98
N SER A 99 4.55 -24.81 -7.98
CA SER A 99 5.20 -25.70 -8.94
C SER A 99 6.10 -26.62 -8.13
#